data_AF-A0AAI8YCQ0-F1
#
_entry.id   AF-A0AAI8YCQ0-F1
#
_cell.length_a   1.000
_cell.length_b   1.000
_cell.length_c   1.000
_cell.angle_alpha   90.00
_cell.angle_beta   90.00
_cell.angle_gamma   90.00
#
_symmetry.space_group_name_H-M   'P 1'
#
loop_
_entity.id
_entity.type
_entity.pdbx_description
1 polymer ?
#
loop_
_entity_poly.entity_id
_entity_poly.type
_entity_poly.pdbx_seq_one_letter_code
_entity_poly.pdbx_strand_id
1 'polypeptide(L)'
;MQRIGWNGREIRNAFQTAVALCEYEFSVKEAESKKPGGIPVLKPQHFEEVCGIALQFKEYLKVTHNNKDESQRVANLQERAPNEDLGKYMD
;
A
#
# COMPACT_ATOMS: atom_id res chain seq x y z
N MET A 1 4.48 -19.86 5.11
CA MET A 1 4.56 -18.38 5.19
C MET A 1 4.75 -17.85 3.77
N GLN A 2 3.74 -17.22 3.16
CA GLN A 2 3.91 -16.63 1.83
C GLN A 2 4.83 -15.42 1.94
N ARG A 3 5.90 -15.41 1.14
CA ARG A 3 6.84 -14.29 1.10
C ARG A 3 6.22 -13.20 0.25
N ILE A 4 5.78 -12.10 0.87
CA ILE A 4 5.21 -10.99 0.12
C ILE A 4 6.35 -10.25 -0.54
N GLY A 5 6.36 -10.22 -1.88
CA GLY A 5 7.34 -9.45 -2.66
C GLY A 5 7.04 -7.96 -2.53
N TRP A 6 7.48 -7.34 -1.43
CA TRP A 6 7.31 -5.91 -1.19
C TRP A 6 8.49 -5.11 -1.74
N ASN A 7 8.21 -4.05 -2.48
CA ASN A 7 9.21 -3.03 -2.84
C ASN A 7 9.32 -1.95 -1.75
N GLY A 8 10.34 -1.08 -1.86
CA GLY A 8 10.61 -0.06 -0.84
C GLY A 8 9.47 0.95 -0.61
N ARG A 9 8.59 1.20 -1.59
CA ARG A 9 7.40 2.03 -1.39
C ARG A 9 6.33 1.30 -0.60
N GLU A 10 6.10 0.03 -0.92
CA GLU A 10 5.13 -0.80 -0.21
C GLU A 10 5.50 -0.98 1.26
N ILE A 11 6.79 -1.18 1.56
CA ILE A 11 7.29 -1.25 2.94
C ILE A 11 7.00 0.08 3.67
N ARG A 12 7.35 1.23 3.08
CA ARG A 12 7.08 2.53 3.72
C ARG A 12 5.60 2.77 3.97
N ASN A 13 4.76 2.49 2.97
CA ASN A 13 3.31 2.65 3.08
C ASN A 13 2.76 1.76 4.20
N ALA A 14 3.19 0.50 4.29
CA ALA A 14 2.75 -0.41 5.34
C ALA A 14 3.05 0.13 6.75
N PHE A 15 4.26 0.67 6.97
CA PHE A 15 4.63 1.27 8.26
C PHE A 15 3.81 2.53 8.55
N GLN A 16 3.61 3.41 7.57
CA GLN A 16 2.79 4.61 7.74
C GLN A 16 1.34 4.26 8.10
N THR A 17 0.77 3.25 7.43
CA THR A 17 -0.58 2.77 7.73
C THR A 17 -0.67 2.16 9.13
N ALA A 18 0.34 1.39 9.56
CA ALA A 18 0.38 0.80 10.90
C ALA A 18 0.45 1.88 12.00
N VAL A 19 1.23 2.95 11.79
CA VAL A 19 1.28 4.11 12.70
C VAL A 19 -0.08 4.81 12.76
N ALA A 20 -0.69 5.07 11.60
CA ALA A 20 -2.01 5.70 11.56
C ALA A 20 -3.10 4.87 12.27
N LEU A 21 -3.08 3.54 12.10
CA LEU A 21 -3.96 2.62 12.82
C LEU A 21 -3.76 2.71 14.34
N CYS A 22 -2.51 2.75 14.79
CA CYS A 22 -2.15 2.88 16.20
C CYS A 22 -2.63 4.21 16.80
N GLU A 23 -2.42 5.32 16.10
CA GLU A 23 -2.88 6.65 16.53
C GLU A 23 -4.41 6.74 16.54
N TYR A 24 -5.07 6.10 15.57
CA TYR A 24 -6.53 6.02 15.53
C TYR A 24 -7.09 5.18 16.69
N GLU A 25 -6.55 3.97 16.91
CA GLU A 25 -6.95 3.11 18.03
C GLU A 25 -6.75 3.81 19.36
N PHE A 26 -5.58 4.44 19.55
CA PHE A 26 -5.32 5.23 20.73
C PHE A 26 -6.33 6.38 20.84
N SER A 27 -6.52 7.20 19.80
CA SER A 27 -7.41 8.36 19.87
C SER A 27 -8.88 8.00 20.11
N VAL A 28 -9.41 6.97 19.46
CA VAL A 28 -10.85 6.64 19.44
C VAL A 28 -11.24 5.50 20.38
N LYS A 29 -10.51 4.38 20.39
CA LYS A 29 -10.92 3.16 21.12
C LYS A 29 -10.51 3.17 22.59
N GLU A 30 -9.38 3.80 22.92
CA GLU A 30 -8.91 3.90 24.32
C GLU A 30 -9.35 5.21 25.00
N ALA A 31 -10.25 6.00 24.41
CA ALA A 31 -10.63 7.31 24.93
C ALA A 31 -11.13 7.29 26.39
N GLU A 32 -11.87 6.24 26.78
CA GLU A 32 -12.47 6.11 28.12
C GLU A 32 -11.51 5.53 29.18
N SER A 33 -10.43 4.86 28.75
CA SER A 33 -9.45 4.16 29.60
C SER A 33 -8.05 4.78 29.57
N LYS A 34 -7.90 5.94 28.90
CA LYS A 34 -6.65 6.71 28.86
C LYS A 34 -6.23 7.20 30.22
N LYS A 35 -5.02 6.83 30.61
CA LYS A 35 -4.30 7.57 31.65
C LYS A 35 -3.92 8.96 31.10
N PRO A 36 -4.02 10.03 31.91
CA PRO A 36 -3.52 11.34 31.52
C PRO A 36 -2.05 11.24 31.06
N GLY A 37 -1.74 11.74 29.87
CA GLY A 37 -0.39 11.68 29.29
C GLY A 37 -0.01 10.36 28.62
N GLY A 38 -0.96 9.48 28.33
CA GLY A 38 -0.69 8.28 27.51
C GLY A 38 -0.16 8.63 26.11
N ILE A 39 0.70 7.76 25.57
CA ILE A 39 1.29 7.87 24.23
C ILE A 39 0.89 6.62 23.44
N PRO A 40 0.52 6.75 22.15
CA PRO A 40 0.24 5.58 21.30
C PRO A 40 1.47 4.65 21.23
N VAL A 41 1.23 3.35 21.36
CA VAL A 41 2.27 2.31 21.29
C VAL A 41 1.99 1.41 20.09
N LEU A 42 2.94 1.37 19.16
CA LEU A 42 2.85 0.51 17.99
C LEU A 42 3.05 -0.96 18.39
N LYS A 43 1.99 -1.77 18.24
CA LYS A 43 1.98 -3.21 18.57
C LYS A 43 2.05 -4.08 17.30
N PRO A 44 2.49 -5.35 17.41
CA PRO A 44 2.51 -6.30 16.29
C PRO A 44 1.17 -6.44 15.55
N GLN A 45 0.05 -6.34 16.27
CA GLN A 45 -1.30 -6.49 15.72
C GLN A 45 -1.61 -5.47 14.62
N HIS A 46 -1.11 -4.23 14.74
CA HIS A 46 -1.30 -3.22 13.70
C HIS A 46 -0.61 -3.63 12.39
N PHE A 47 0.55 -4.29 12.49
CA PHE A 47 1.25 -4.80 11.31
C PHE A 47 0.56 -6.03 10.73
N GLU A 48 0.01 -6.91 11.56
CA GLU A 48 -0.77 -8.08 11.09
C GLU A 48 -1.98 -7.63 10.28
N GLU A 49 -2.71 -6.63 10.74
CA GLU A 49 -3.85 -6.06 10.04
C GLU A 49 -3.45 -5.41 8.72
N VAL A 50 -2.40 -4.59 8.71
CA VAL A 50 -1.87 -3.99 7.47
C VAL A 50 -1.37 -5.05 6.49
N CYS A 51 -0.69 -6.10 6.97
CA CYS A 51 -0.25 -7.20 6.12
C CYS A 51 -1.44 -7.95 5.50
N GLY A 52 -2.50 -8.17 6.29
CA GLY A 52 -3.73 -8.79 5.80
C GLY A 52 -4.37 -8.01 4.67
N ILE A 53 -4.52 -6.69 4.84
CA ILE A 53 -5.06 -5.79 3.81
C ILE A 53 -4.14 -5.75 2.59
N ALA A 54 -2.83 -5.67 2.78
CA ALA A 54 -1.87 -5.63 1.68
C ALA A 54 -1.89 -6.92 0.84
N LEU A 55 -2.06 -8.08 1.48
CA LEU A 55 -2.24 -9.36 0.78
C LEU A 55 -3.51 -9.38 -0.05
N GLN A 56 -4.64 -8.98 0.54
CA GLN A 56 -5.93 -8.90 -0.16
C GLN A 56 -5.86 -7.93 -1.35
N PHE A 57 -5.21 -6.79 -1.18
CA PHE A 57 -5.02 -5.81 -2.25
C PHE A 57 -4.18 -6.37 -3.41
N LYS A 58 -3.06 -7.05 -3.10
CA LYS A 58 -2.24 -7.70 -4.15
C LYS A 58 -3.02 -8.79 -4.87
N GLU A 59 -3.83 -9.57 -4.15
CA GLU A 59 -4.66 -10.60 -4.78
C GLU A 59 -5.74 -9.99 -5.67
N TYR A 60 -6.40 -8.93 -5.21
CA TYR A 60 -7.35 -8.16 -6.01
C TYR A 60 -6.72 -7.64 -7.32
N LEU A 61 -5.50 -7.09 -7.27
CA LEU A 61 -4.79 -6.61 -8.45
C LEU A 61 -4.50 -7.74 -9.45
N LYS A 62 -4.09 -8.92 -8.98
CA LYS A 62 -3.87 -10.09 -9.86
C LYS A 62 -5.16 -10.48 -10.58
N VAL A 63 -6.26 -10.65 -9.84
CA VAL A 63 -7.56 -11.04 -10.40
C VAL A 63 -8.04 -10.01 -11.42
N THR A 64 -7.92 -8.71 -11.10
CA THR A 64 -8.40 -7.61 -11.96
C THR A 64 -7.58 -7.47 -13.25
N HIS A 65 -6.31 -7.88 -13.24
CA HIS A 65 -5.40 -7.73 -14.39
C HIS A 65 -5.08 -9.05 -15.11
N ASN A 66 -6.03 -10.00 -15.14
CA ASN A 66 -5.87 -11.32 -15.78
C ASN A 66 -4.61 -12.07 -15.30
N ASN A 67 -4.33 -12.05 -14.00
CA ASN A 67 -3.19 -12.72 -13.36
C ASN A 67 -1.80 -12.25 -13.85
N LYS A 68 -1.68 -11.05 -14.41
CA LYS A 68 -0.38 -10.47 -14.78
C LYS A 68 0.30 -9.84 -13.57
N ASP A 69 1.59 -10.15 -13.39
CA ASP A 69 2.48 -9.53 -12.39
C ASP A 69 2.68 -8.02 -12.67
N GLU A 70 2.94 -7.24 -11.62
CA GLU A 70 3.30 -5.83 -11.66
C GLU A 70 4.50 -5.57 -12.59
N SER A 71 5.50 -6.45 -12.61
CA SER A 71 6.63 -6.36 -13.56
C SER A 71 6.13 -6.41 -15.02
N GLN A 72 5.15 -7.27 -15.30
CA GLN A 72 4.51 -7.39 -16.61
C GLN A 72 3.65 -6.17 -16.94
N ARG A 73 3.03 -5.52 -15.95
CA ARG A 73 2.24 -4.29 -16.12
C ARG A 73 3.12 -3.09 -16.44
N VAL A 74 4.26 -2.93 -15.75
CA VAL A 74 5.21 -1.85 -16.01
C VAL A 74 5.78 -1.95 -17.41
N ALA A 75 6.12 -3.16 -17.87
CA ALA A 75 6.55 -3.38 -19.26
C ALA A 75 5.48 -2.92 -20.28
N ASN A 76 4.20 -3.28 -20.08
CA ASN A 76 3.11 -2.86 -20.97
C ASN A 76 2.78 -1.36 -20.87
N LEU A 77 3.10 -0.69 -19.76
CA LEU A 77 2.98 0.77 -19.62
C LEU A 77 4.11 1.50 -20.33
N GLN A 78 5.32 0.92 -20.41
CA GLN A 78 6.40 1.44 -21.24
C GLN A 78 6.10 1.34 -22.74
N GLU A 79 5.37 0.29 -23.18
CA GLU A 79 4.83 0.20 -24.55
C GLU A 79 3.76 1.27 -24.87
N ARG A 80 3.21 1.92 -23.83
CA ARG A 80 2.28 3.06 -23.93
C ARG A 80 2.97 4.42 -23.74
N ALA A 81 4.29 4.49 -23.87
CA ALA A 81 4.94 5.78 -24.11
C ALA A 81 4.27 6.43 -25.34
N PRO A 82 3.89 7.72 -25.28
CA PRO A 82 3.20 8.35 -26.40
C PRO A 82 4.09 8.23 -27.64
N ASN A 83 3.53 7.67 -28.71
CA ASN A 83 4.10 7.84 -30.04
C ASN A 83 4.38 9.33 -30.21
N GLU A 84 5.65 9.68 -30.37
CA GLU A 84 6.10 11.01 -30.78
C GLU A 84 5.56 11.27 -32.21
N ASP A 85 4.29 11.64 -32.32
CA ASP A 85 3.68 12.17 -33.55
C ASP A 85 3.18 13.61 -33.31
N LEU A 86 3.99 14.40 -32.61
CA LEU A 86 3.80 15.85 -32.46
C LEU A 86 4.53 16.66 -33.53
N GLY A 87 5.22 16.00 -34.47
CA GLY A 87 5.91 16.64 -35.60
C GLY A 87 5.04 16.94 -36.83
N LYS A 88 3.77 16.48 -36.84
CA LYS A 88 2.87 16.62 -38.01
C LYS A 88 1.97 17.86 -37.97
N TYR A 89 1.92 18.59 -36.85
CA TYR A 89 1.01 19.72 -36.64
C TYR A 89 1.70 21.04 -36.29
N MET A 90 3.00 21.17 -36.54
CA MET A 90 3.69 22.45 -36.52
C MET A 90 4.45 22.60 -37.85
N ASP A 91 3.80 23.35 -38.74
CA ASP A 91 4.25 23.98 -40.00
C ASP A 91 4.86 23.12 -41.12
#